data_AF-A0A961JPY7-F1
#
_entry.id   AF-A0A961JPY7-F1
#
_cell.length_a   1.000
_cell.length_b   1.000
_cell.length_c   1.000
_cell.angle_alpha   90.00
_cell.angle_beta   90.00
_cell.angle_gamma   90.00
#
_symmetry.space_group_name_H-M   'P 1'
#
loop_
_entity.id
_entity.type
_entity.pdbx_description
1 polymer ?
#
loop_
_entity_poly.entity_id
_entity_poly.type
_entity_poly.pdbx_seq_one_letter_code
_entity_poly.pdbx_strand_id
1 'polypeptide(L)'
;NAVEAGQLAEALGMPVEEVPVPNMLITLGSQGARWRDQASGEVTEVPAFPVEPVDTTGAGDCFIGYVLAGLDQGLSRAEALRLGAAAAALKVTRPGTADAIPSRAEVDGFLDTEATAEG
;
A
#
# COMPACT_ATOMS: atom_id res chain seq x y z
N ASN A 1 -1.09 -9.16 3.87
CA ASN A 1 -0.70 -9.23 2.43
C ASN A 1 -1.63 -10.22 1.71
N ALA A 2 -1.53 -10.39 0.38
CA ALA A 2 -2.42 -11.26 -0.40
C ALA A 2 -2.41 -12.74 0.04
N VAL A 3 -1.24 -13.26 0.44
CA VAL A 3 -1.10 -14.64 0.94
C VAL A 3 -1.88 -14.80 2.26
N GLU A 4 -1.66 -13.90 3.20
CA GLU A 4 -2.36 -13.89 4.49
C GLU A 4 -3.87 -13.67 4.33
N ALA A 5 -4.29 -12.84 3.37
CA ALA A 5 -5.71 -12.65 3.07
C ALA A 5 -6.35 -13.96 2.56
N GLY A 6 -5.64 -14.70 1.68
CA GLY A 6 -6.08 -16.02 1.23
C GLY A 6 -6.17 -17.05 2.36
N GLN A 7 -5.17 -17.07 3.25
CA GLN A 7 -5.17 -17.95 4.44
C GLN A 7 -6.32 -17.63 5.40
N LEU A 8 -6.62 -16.34 5.59
CA LEU A 8 -7.76 -15.91 6.39
C LEU A 8 -9.09 -16.37 5.78
N ALA A 9 -9.26 -16.19 4.47
CA ALA A 9 -10.43 -16.66 3.74
C ALA A 9 -10.62 -18.18 3.85
N GLU A 10 -9.54 -18.95 3.66
CA GLU A 10 -9.54 -20.40 3.83
C GLU A 10 -9.94 -20.81 5.25
N ALA A 11 -9.34 -20.18 6.28
CA ALA A 11 -9.65 -20.47 7.68
C ALA A 11 -11.11 -20.16 8.06
N LEU A 12 -11.72 -19.17 7.41
CA LEU A 12 -13.12 -18.78 7.62
C LEU A 12 -14.11 -19.54 6.73
N GLY A 13 -13.62 -20.27 5.73
CA GLY A 13 -14.47 -20.98 4.76
C GLY A 13 -15.31 -20.04 3.89
N MET A 14 -14.83 -18.83 3.61
CA MET A 14 -15.53 -17.82 2.81
C MET A 14 -14.56 -17.02 1.94
N PRO A 15 -15.02 -16.43 0.81
CA PRO A 15 -14.20 -15.54 -0.01
C PRO A 15 -13.66 -14.34 0.79
N VAL A 16 -12.50 -13.82 0.39
CA VAL A 16 -11.86 -12.65 1.03
C VAL A 16 -12.83 -11.46 1.08
N GLU A 17 -13.63 -11.31 0.03
CA GLU A 17 -14.64 -10.27 -0.17
C GLU A 17 -15.80 -10.35 0.83
N GLU A 18 -16.07 -11.53 1.38
CA GLU A 18 -17.16 -11.78 2.34
C GLU A 18 -16.70 -11.72 3.80
N VAL A 19 -15.39 -11.64 4.04
CA VAL A 19 -14.84 -11.55 5.40
C VAL A 19 -15.43 -10.34 6.13
N PRO A 20 -16.07 -10.51 7.30
CA PRO A 20 -16.88 -9.47 7.94
C PRO A 20 -16.04 -8.45 8.74
N VAL A 21 -15.00 -7.91 8.12
CA VAL A 21 -14.20 -6.79 8.65
C VAL A 21 -14.56 -5.50 7.92
N PRO A 22 -14.79 -4.37 8.63
CA PRO A 22 -15.29 -3.14 8.01
C PRO A 22 -14.39 -2.59 6.91
N ASN A 23 -13.08 -2.61 7.12
CA ASN A 23 -12.09 -2.17 6.14
C ASN A 23 -11.00 -3.24 6.04
N MET A 24 -10.65 -3.63 4.81
CA MET A 24 -9.55 -4.56 4.55
C MET A 24 -8.57 -3.94 3.57
N LEU A 25 -7.34 -3.75 4.01
CA LEU A 25 -6.23 -3.29 3.21
C LEU A 25 -5.28 -4.45 2.91
N ILE A 26 -5.11 -4.78 1.63
CA ILE A 26 -4.34 -5.92 1.15
C ILE A 26 -3.23 -5.42 0.23
N THR A 27 -1.97 -5.69 0.60
CA THR A 27 -0.83 -5.53 -0.31
C THR A 27 -0.77 -6.71 -1.28
N LEU A 28 -0.62 -6.41 -2.57
CA LEU A 28 -0.61 -7.34 -3.70
C LEU A 28 0.81 -7.49 -4.32
N GLY A 29 1.85 -7.16 -3.55
CA GLY A 29 3.24 -7.18 -4.04
C GLY A 29 3.45 -6.21 -5.19
N SER A 30 4.01 -6.69 -6.31
CA SER A 30 4.24 -5.90 -7.52
C SER A 30 2.97 -5.45 -8.25
N GLN A 31 1.79 -5.92 -7.82
CA GLN A 31 0.51 -5.46 -8.36
C GLN A 31 -0.06 -4.25 -7.60
N GLY A 32 0.55 -3.86 -6.47
CA GLY A 32 0.15 -2.69 -5.70
C GLY A 32 -0.66 -3.03 -4.45
N ALA A 33 -1.79 -2.36 -4.24
CA ALA A 33 -2.61 -2.53 -3.05
C ALA A 33 -4.11 -2.36 -3.34
N ARG A 34 -4.92 -3.06 -2.54
CA ARG A 34 -6.38 -3.01 -2.57
C ARG A 34 -6.92 -2.64 -1.20
N TRP A 35 -7.85 -1.69 -1.16
CA TRP A 35 -8.69 -1.39 0.00
C TRP A 35 -10.13 -1.78 -0.31
N ARG A 36 -10.74 -2.60 0.55
CA ARG A 36 -12.16 -2.93 0.52
C ARG A 36 -12.87 -2.29 1.72
N ASP A 37 -13.96 -1.59 1.46
CA ASP A 37 -14.91 -1.14 2.48
C ASP A 37 -16.14 -2.07 2.45
N GLN A 38 -16.37 -2.80 3.54
CA GLN A 38 -17.47 -3.76 3.64
C GLN A 38 -18.84 -3.11 3.69
N ALA A 39 -18.93 -1.91 4.27
CA ALA A 39 -20.21 -1.24 4.47
C ALA A 39 -20.77 -0.71 3.15
N SER A 40 -19.89 -0.18 2.30
CA SER A 40 -20.26 0.36 0.98
C SER A 40 -20.11 -0.66 -0.16
N GLY A 41 -19.30 -1.70 0.02
CA GLY A 41 -18.86 -2.59 -1.06
C GLY A 41 -17.82 -1.95 -1.99
N GLU A 42 -17.34 -0.75 -1.67
CA GLU A 42 -16.35 -0.04 -2.48
C GLU A 42 -14.99 -0.75 -2.42
N VAL A 43 -14.36 -0.87 -3.59
CA VAL A 43 -13.00 -1.37 -3.73
C VAL A 43 -12.15 -0.29 -4.40
N THR A 44 -11.09 0.12 -3.72
CA THR A 44 -10.08 1.04 -4.25
C THR A 44 -8.80 0.26 -4.49
N GLU A 45 -8.24 0.34 -5.70
CA GLU A 45 -6.96 -0.26 -6.04
C GLU A 45 -5.98 0.79 -6.54
N VAL A 46 -4.71 0.63 -6.19
CA VAL A 46 -3.61 1.41 -6.76
C VAL A 46 -2.52 0.46 -7.26
N PRO A 47 -1.90 0.74 -8.41
CA PRO A 47 -0.78 -0.05 -8.89
C PRO A 47 0.46 0.18 -8.01
N ALA A 48 1.36 -0.80 -7.98
CA ALA A 48 2.70 -0.59 -7.45
C ALA A 48 3.50 0.29 -8.42
N PHE A 49 4.49 1.01 -7.89
CA PHE A 49 5.48 1.66 -8.72
C PHE A 49 6.56 0.67 -9.14
N PRO A 50 6.98 0.66 -10.42
CA PRO A 50 8.02 -0.22 -10.89
C PRO A 50 9.39 0.24 -10.38
N VAL A 51 10.02 -0.55 -9.53
CA VAL A 51 11.37 -0.30 -9.00
C VAL A 51 12.15 -1.61 -8.91
N GLU A 52 13.48 -1.53 -8.95
CA GLU A 52 14.34 -2.69 -8.67
C GLU A 52 14.54 -2.80 -7.14
N PRO A 53 14.07 -3.88 -6.49
CA PRO A 53 14.16 -4.01 -5.05
C PRO A 53 15.57 -4.42 -4.60
N VAL A 54 16.09 -3.71 -3.60
CA VAL A 54 17.34 -4.03 -2.89
C VAL A 54 17.04 -4.79 -1.59
N ASP A 55 16.06 -4.33 -0.81
CA ASP A 55 15.67 -4.95 0.47
C ASP A 55 14.18 -4.68 0.75
N THR A 56 13.39 -5.75 0.83
CA THR A 56 11.93 -5.66 1.05
C THR A 56 11.51 -5.64 2.52
N THR A 57 12.47 -5.78 3.45
CA THR A 57 12.19 -5.86 4.89
C THR A 57 11.53 -4.58 5.39
N GLY A 58 10.38 -4.65 6.07
CA GLY A 58 9.69 -3.45 6.57
C GLY A 58 8.98 -2.60 5.49
N ALA A 59 8.90 -3.06 4.23
CA ALA A 59 8.14 -2.36 3.19
C ALA A 59 6.64 -2.27 3.54
N GLY A 60 6.10 -3.31 4.17
CA GLY A 60 4.72 -3.32 4.67
C GLY A 60 4.47 -2.29 5.78
N ASP A 61 5.42 -2.16 6.72
CA ASP A 61 5.33 -1.18 7.81
C ASP A 61 5.44 0.26 7.29
N CYS A 62 6.36 0.50 6.33
CA CYS A 62 6.46 1.77 5.63
C CYS A 62 5.16 2.10 4.89
N PHE A 63 4.63 1.15 4.12
CA PHE A 63 3.37 1.30 3.39
C PHE A 63 2.22 1.70 4.32
N ILE A 64 1.95 0.89 5.36
CA ILE A 64 0.80 1.14 6.25
C ILE A 64 0.98 2.44 7.04
N GLY A 65 2.20 2.76 7.47
CA GLY A 65 2.49 4.01 8.18
C GLY A 65 2.14 5.24 7.34
N TYR A 66 2.51 5.24 6.06
CA TYR A 66 2.17 6.32 5.14
C TYR A 66 0.68 6.36 4.78
N VAL A 67 0.03 5.21 4.59
CA VAL A 67 -1.42 5.17 4.37
C VAL A 67 -2.17 5.79 5.56
N LEU A 68 -1.85 5.38 6.78
CA LEU A 68 -2.48 5.90 7.99
C LEU A 68 -2.22 7.39 8.17
N ALA A 69 -0.98 7.86 7.94
CA ALA A 69 -0.65 9.27 7.99
C ALA A 69 -1.40 10.10 6.94
N GLY A 70 -1.61 9.57 5.73
CA GLY A 70 -2.39 10.21 4.68
C GLY A 70 -3.88 10.32 5.06
N LEU A 71 -4.46 9.25 5.60
CA LEU A 71 -5.85 9.26 6.06
C LEU A 71 -6.06 10.24 7.22
N ASP A 72 -5.12 10.30 8.17
CA ASP A 72 -5.15 11.27 9.28
C ASP A 72 -5.09 12.72 8.79
N GLN A 73 -4.39 12.97 7.67
CA GLN A 73 -4.34 14.26 6.97
C GLN A 73 -5.58 14.55 6.12
N GLY A 74 -6.58 13.66 6.09
CA GLY A 74 -7.81 13.83 5.34
C GLY A 74 -7.71 13.49 3.85
N LEU A 75 -6.65 12.80 3.43
CA LEU A 75 -6.57 12.27 2.07
C LEU A 75 -7.65 11.21 1.83
N SER A 76 -8.12 11.11 0.58
CA SER A 76 -8.97 10.00 0.17
C SER A 76 -8.22 8.67 0.28
N ARG A 77 -8.96 7.54 0.29
CA ARG A 77 -8.37 6.19 0.28
C ARG A 77 -7.40 6.01 -0.89
N ALA A 78 -7.77 6.46 -2.09
CA ALA A 78 -6.93 6.36 -3.28
C ALA A 78 -5.62 7.13 -3.12
N GLU A 79 -5.68 8.37 -2.64
CA GLU A 79 -4.50 9.21 -2.41
C GLU A 79 -3.60 8.62 -1.30
N ALA A 80 -4.18 8.17 -0.19
CA ALA A 80 -3.44 7.55 0.91
C ALA A 80 -2.76 6.24 0.47
N LEU A 81 -3.45 5.41 -0.31
CA LEU A 81 -2.88 4.19 -0.90
C LEU A 81 -1.73 4.51 -1.86
N ARG A 82 -1.90 5.52 -2.73
CA ARG A 82 -0.85 5.96 -3.65
C ARG A 82 0.38 6.45 -2.89
N LEU A 83 0.18 7.25 -1.85
CA LEU A 83 1.24 7.74 -0.97
C LEU A 83 1.99 6.59 -0.29
N GLY A 84 1.27 5.61 0.27
CA GLY A 84 1.86 4.41 0.85
C GLY A 84 2.65 3.59 -0.16
N ALA A 85 2.10 3.40 -1.37
CA ALA A 85 2.77 2.66 -2.44
C ALA A 85 4.08 3.34 -2.88
N ALA A 86 4.09 4.68 -2.94
CA ALA A 86 5.28 5.47 -3.29
C ALA A 86 6.36 5.33 -2.23
N ALA A 87 5.98 5.46 -0.95
CA ALA A 87 6.90 5.30 0.15
C ALA A 87 7.48 3.88 0.23
N ALA A 88 6.65 2.86 0.00
CA ALA A 88 7.09 1.47 -0.06
C ALA A 88 8.05 1.22 -1.22
N ALA A 89 7.77 1.76 -2.42
CA ALA A 89 8.64 1.66 -3.58
C ALA A 89 10.03 2.27 -3.30
N LEU A 90 10.09 3.47 -2.72
CA LEU A 90 11.36 4.07 -2.31
C LEU A 90 12.05 3.26 -1.22
N LYS A 91 11.31 2.77 -0.22
CA LYS A 91 11.85 1.95 0.88
C LYS A 91 12.55 0.71 0.35
N VAL A 92 11.96 0.02 -0.63
CA VAL A 92 12.56 -1.23 -1.13
C VAL A 92 13.84 -1.02 -1.93
N THR A 93 14.12 0.19 -2.40
CA THR A 93 15.39 0.53 -3.08
C THR A 93 16.55 0.78 -2.12
N ARG A 94 16.32 0.72 -0.80
CA ARG A 94 17.31 1.04 0.25
C ARG A 94 17.49 -0.15 1.19
N PRO A 95 18.72 -0.46 1.63
CA PRO A 95 18.95 -1.45 2.67
C PRO A 95 18.44 -0.93 4.02
N GLY A 96 17.90 -1.82 4.86
CA GLY A 96 17.49 -1.48 6.22
C GLY A 96 15.97 -1.48 6.43
N THR A 97 15.54 -1.00 7.60
CA THR A 97 14.15 -1.10 8.07
C THR A 97 13.57 0.27 8.35
N ALA A 98 13.39 0.63 9.63
CA ALA A 98 12.81 1.91 10.04
C ALA A 98 13.70 3.11 9.67
N ASP A 99 15.01 2.92 9.67
CA ASP A 99 16.03 3.88 9.25
C ASP A 99 16.02 4.16 7.74
N ALA A 100 15.46 3.23 6.95
CA ALA A 100 15.33 3.34 5.50
C ALA A 100 13.99 3.95 5.05
N ILE A 101 13.09 4.29 5.98
CA ILE A 101 11.81 4.93 5.66
C ILE A 101 12.08 6.30 5.02
N PRO A 102 11.59 6.57 3.80
CA PRO A 102 11.80 7.86 3.14
C PRO A 102 11.10 8.98 3.92
N SER A 103 11.60 10.20 3.77
CA SER A 103 10.91 11.41 4.22
C SER A 103 9.73 11.75 3.30
N ARG A 104 8.79 12.55 3.81
CA ARG A 104 7.65 13.02 3.02
C ARG A 104 8.08 13.74 1.74
N ALA A 105 9.11 14.58 1.80
CA ALA A 105 9.61 15.31 0.64
C ALA A 105 10.18 14.39 -0.45
N GLU A 106 10.84 13.28 -0.08
CA GLU A 106 11.32 12.29 -1.05
C GLU A 106 10.15 11.57 -1.72
N VAL A 107 9.10 11.24 -0.96
CA VAL A 107 7.90 10.59 -1.49
C VAL A 107 7.15 11.52 -2.45
N ASP A 108 6.96 12.78 -2.09
CA ASP A 108 6.29 13.77 -2.95
C ASP A 108 7.11 13.99 -4.25
N GLY A 109 8.43 14.14 -4.16
CA GLY A 109 9.29 14.28 -5.35
C GLY A 109 9.29 13.05 -6.26
N PHE A 110 9.15 11.86 -5.69
CA PHE A 110 8.97 10.62 -6.46
C PHE A 110 7.62 10.60 -7.19
N LEU A 111 6.54 10.97 -6.49
CA LEU A 111 5.20 11.08 -7.09
C LEU A 111 5.14 12.06 -8.27
N ASP A 112 5.80 13.23 -8.14
CA ASP A 112 5.85 14.24 -9.21
C ASP A 112 6.59 13.73 -10.46
N THR A 113 7.66 12.95 -10.24
CA THR A 113 8.45 12.35 -11.33
C THR A 113 7.61 11.32 -12.11
N GLU A 114 6.90 10.46 -11.38
CA GLU A 114 6.07 9.40 -11.97
C GLU A 114 4.84 9.96 -12.69
N ALA A 115 4.22 11.02 -12.14
CA ALA A 115 3.13 11.72 -12.82
C ALA A 115 3.57 12.34 -14.16
N THR A 116 4.83 12.75 -14.27
CA THR A 116 5.39 13.28 -15.52
C THR A 116 5.70 12.17 -16.53
N ALA A 117 6.01 10.96 -16.08
CA ALA A 117 6.30 9.81 -16.94
C ALA A 117 5.03 9.17 -17.55
N GLU A 118 3.87 9.36 -16.93
CA GLU A 118 2.57 8.85 -17.39
C GLU A 118 1.82 9.79 -18.36
N GLY A 119 2.32 11.00 -18.62
CA GLY A 119 1.71 12.02 -19.49
C GLY A 119 2.36 12.14 -20.86
#